data_AF-A0A2M7G340-F1
#
_entry.id   AF-A0A2M7G340-F1
#
_cell.length_a   1.000
_cell.length_b   1.000
_cell.length_c   1.000
_cell.angle_alpha   90.00
_cell.angle_beta   90.00
_cell.angle_gamma   90.00
#
_symmetry.space_group_name_H-M   'P 1'
#
loop_
_entity.id
_entity.type
_entity.pdbx_description
1 polymer ?
#
loop_
_entity_poly.entity_id
_entity_poly.type
_entity_poly.pdbx_seq_one_letter_code
_entity_poly.pdbx_strand_id
1 'polypeptide(L)'
;MSKWVLALGLFLCVGVACAAAQDAAQDSNSDAAYSSGSHDSQAGLKPQTGIWIDWKKREIHALGKGLGREGTEGSQQYLLALRAAKADALRRLAGVVYGLRLESGMSLDVWGQEHLVERKKIEGLIKGAQEVGEPKRQEDGSVEIRLVMPMEPLEALLASQLPRQ
;
A
#
# COMPACT_ATOMS: atom_id res chain seq x y z
N MET A 1 -15.36 52.11 -53.14
CA MET A 1 -14.58 53.26 -52.62
C MET A 1 -13.76 52.75 -51.44
N SER A 2 -12.45 52.71 -51.66
CA SER A 2 -11.41 52.18 -50.77
C SER A 2 -11.01 53.20 -49.70
N LYS A 3 -10.44 52.70 -48.60
CA LYS A 3 -9.25 53.20 -47.87
C LYS A 3 -9.39 53.03 -46.34
N TRP A 4 -8.85 51.97 -45.76
CA TRP A 4 -8.35 51.92 -44.36
C TRP A 4 -7.24 50.85 -44.33
N VAL A 5 -6.04 51.18 -44.82
CA VAL A 5 -4.87 51.64 -44.03
C VAL A 5 -4.37 50.55 -43.07
N LEU A 6 -3.23 49.97 -43.47
CA LEU A 6 -2.32 49.15 -42.66
C LEU A 6 -1.75 49.95 -41.48
N ALA A 7 -1.69 49.32 -40.30
CA ALA A 7 -0.77 49.72 -39.25
C ALA A 7 -0.07 48.46 -38.69
N LEU A 8 1.17 48.32 -39.15
CA LEU A 8 2.16 47.33 -38.79
C LEU A 8 2.64 47.63 -37.36
N GLY A 9 2.21 46.83 -36.37
CA GLY A 9 2.63 46.93 -34.98
C GLY A 9 3.82 46.02 -34.69
N LEU A 10 5.03 46.54 -34.88
CA LEU A 10 6.31 45.94 -34.50
C LEU A 10 6.40 45.85 -32.96
N PHE A 11 6.11 44.69 -32.39
CA PHE A 11 6.24 44.46 -30.95
C PHE A 11 7.66 43.99 -30.63
N LEU A 12 8.57 44.96 -30.53
CA LEU A 12 9.94 44.77 -30.07
C LEU A 12 9.96 44.88 -28.54
N CYS A 13 9.67 43.78 -27.84
CA CYS A 13 9.87 43.69 -26.40
C CYS A 13 11.30 43.26 -26.11
N VAL A 14 12.07 44.26 -25.70
CA VAL A 14 13.38 44.20 -25.04
C VAL A 14 13.42 43.11 -23.98
N GLY A 15 14.54 42.38 -23.96
CA GLY A 15 14.81 41.32 -23.00
C GLY A 15 14.71 41.78 -21.55
N VAL A 16 13.97 41.00 -20.77
CA VAL A 16 14.04 40.97 -19.31
C VAL A 16 14.70 39.65 -18.95
N ALA A 17 15.98 39.70 -18.62
CA ALA A 17 16.61 38.67 -17.82
C ALA A 17 16.08 38.82 -16.39
N CYS A 18 15.20 37.92 -15.97
CA CYS A 18 14.88 37.72 -14.56
C CYS A 18 15.20 36.27 -14.21
N ALA A 19 16.31 36.10 -13.52
CA ALA A 19 16.68 34.87 -12.84
C ALA A 19 15.86 34.76 -11.54
N ALA A 20 15.00 33.74 -11.46
CA ALA A 20 14.46 33.16 -10.24
C ALA A 20 14.00 31.75 -10.64
N ALA A 21 14.80 30.72 -10.36
CA ALA A 21 14.67 29.91 -9.16
C ALA A 21 13.29 29.26 -9.03
N GLN A 22 13.15 28.09 -9.67
CA GLN A 22 12.37 26.92 -9.25
C GLN A 22 12.04 26.13 -10.53
N ASP A 23 12.70 24.99 -10.72
CA ASP A 23 11.89 23.79 -10.65
C ASP A 23 12.72 22.56 -10.32
N ALA A 24 12.13 21.80 -9.42
CA ALA A 24 12.66 20.60 -8.86
C ALA A 24 12.64 19.49 -9.93
N ALA A 25 13.82 19.02 -10.30
CA ALA A 25 13.99 17.66 -10.81
C ALA A 25 14.93 16.95 -9.86
N GLN A 26 14.35 16.50 -8.74
CA GLN A 26 15.00 15.64 -7.77
C GLN A 26 15.05 14.24 -8.37
N ASP A 27 16.02 14.04 -9.26
CA ASP A 27 16.43 12.73 -9.74
C ASP A 27 17.39 12.16 -8.68
N SER A 28 16.90 11.24 -7.84
CA SER A 28 17.73 10.23 -7.16
C SER A 28 16.89 9.33 -6.26
N ASN A 29 17.16 8.03 -6.40
CA ASN A 29 16.81 6.92 -5.51
C ASN A 29 15.39 6.36 -5.63
N SER A 30 15.13 5.71 -6.76
CA SER A 30 14.37 4.46 -6.77
C SER A 30 15.20 3.32 -6.14
N ASP A 31 15.59 3.48 -4.89
CA ASP A 31 16.07 2.40 -4.04
C ASP A 31 14.95 2.13 -3.02
N ALA A 32 13.86 1.55 -3.52
CA ALA A 32 12.94 0.79 -2.68
C ALA A 32 13.72 -0.44 -2.20
N ALA A 33 14.61 -0.22 -1.23
CA ALA A 33 15.34 -1.24 -0.52
C ALA A 33 14.29 -2.17 0.11
N TYR A 34 14.09 -3.30 -0.55
CA TYR A 34 13.42 -4.45 0.02
C TYR A 34 14.30 -4.91 1.18
N SER A 35 14.02 -4.36 2.36
CA SER A 35 14.59 -4.81 3.62
C SER A 35 14.12 -6.24 3.84
N SER A 36 14.88 -7.20 3.31
CA SER A 36 14.81 -8.60 3.71
C SER A 36 15.21 -8.67 5.18
N GLY A 37 14.23 -8.41 6.05
CA GLY A 37 14.38 -8.43 7.48
C GLY A 37 14.76 -9.83 7.92
N SER A 38 15.96 -9.94 8.46
CA SER A 38 16.49 -11.08 9.18
C SER A 38 15.49 -11.63 10.19
N HIS A 39 15.37 -12.95 10.23
CA HIS A 39 14.71 -13.68 11.30
C HIS A 39 15.58 -13.67 12.57
N ASP A 40 15.88 -12.50 13.11
CA ASP A 40 16.61 -12.42 14.38
C ASP A 40 15.69 -11.89 15.47
N SER A 41 15.43 -12.79 16.40
CA SER A 41 14.79 -12.59 17.70
C SER A 41 15.21 -11.28 18.39
N GLN A 42 14.32 -10.29 18.38
CA GLN A 42 14.35 -9.20 19.35
C GLN A 42 12.97 -8.95 19.95
N ALA A 43 12.89 -9.22 21.25
CA ALA A 43 11.83 -8.75 22.12
C ALA A 43 11.70 -7.21 22.00
N GLY A 44 10.47 -6.73 21.84
CA GLY A 44 10.10 -5.36 22.22
C GLY A 44 10.10 -4.26 21.15
N LEU A 45 10.43 -4.55 19.88
CA LEU A 45 10.28 -3.55 18.82
C LEU A 45 9.03 -3.85 17.99
N LYS A 46 7.96 -3.07 18.22
CA LYS A 46 6.79 -3.06 17.33
C LYS A 46 7.30 -2.69 15.93
N PRO A 47 7.08 -3.52 14.90
CA PRO A 47 7.53 -3.17 13.55
C PRO A 47 6.89 -1.83 13.16
N GLN A 48 7.71 -0.84 12.82
CA GLN A 48 7.22 0.51 12.49
C GLN A 48 6.30 0.51 11.26
N THR A 49 6.39 -0.52 10.42
CA THR A 49 5.54 -0.75 9.24
C THR A 49 4.14 -1.28 9.60
N GLY A 50 3.90 -1.67 10.85
CA GLY A 50 2.62 -2.20 11.31
C GLY A 50 2.29 -3.57 10.70
N ILE A 51 3.30 -4.37 10.33
CA ILE A 51 3.14 -5.72 9.78
C ILE A 51 4.14 -6.63 10.47
N TRP A 52 3.73 -7.83 10.89
CA TRP A 52 4.64 -8.86 11.39
C TRP A 52 4.11 -10.25 11.04
N ILE A 53 5.03 -11.21 11.01
CA ILE A 53 4.72 -12.62 10.79
C ILE A 53 5.05 -13.38 12.08
N ASP A 54 4.05 -14.04 12.66
CA ASP A 54 4.25 -14.99 13.74
C ASP A 54 4.51 -16.37 13.12
N TRP A 55 5.79 -16.71 12.98
CA TRP A 55 6.23 -17.99 12.41
C TRP A 55 5.85 -19.20 13.26
N LYS A 56 5.66 -19.02 14.57
CA LYS A 56 5.26 -20.12 15.47
C LYS A 56 3.79 -20.47 15.26
N LYS A 57 2.94 -19.46 15.13
CA LYS A 57 1.51 -19.63 14.86
C LYS A 57 1.18 -19.75 13.38
N ARG A 58 2.15 -19.46 12.50
CA ARG A 58 1.98 -19.42 11.04
C ARG A 58 0.91 -18.40 10.63
N GLU A 59 1.00 -17.22 11.21
CA GLU A 59 0.04 -16.12 11.05
C GLU A 59 0.75 -14.86 10.52
N ILE A 60 0.13 -14.19 9.56
CA ILE A 60 0.55 -12.86 9.09
C ILE A 60 -0.38 -11.83 9.71
N HIS A 61 0.19 -10.86 10.40
CA HIS A 61 -0.55 -9.77 11.02
C HIS A 61 -0.31 -8.46 10.31
N ALA A 62 -1.38 -7.67 10.16
CA ALA A 62 -1.29 -6.29 9.70
C ALA A 62 -2.11 -5.37 10.60
N LEU A 63 -1.51 -4.24 10.97
CA LEU A 63 -2.11 -3.10 11.62
C LEU A 63 -2.47 -2.08 10.54
N GLY A 64 -3.76 -1.79 10.41
CA GLY A 64 -4.25 -0.69 9.58
C GLY A 64 -4.64 0.50 10.41
N LYS A 65 -4.41 1.70 9.86
CA LYS A 65 -4.85 2.96 10.47
C LYS A 65 -5.79 3.68 9.52
N GLY A 66 -6.82 4.31 10.07
CA GLY A 66 -7.80 5.04 9.27
C GLY A 66 -8.32 6.26 10.00
N LEU A 67 -8.61 7.30 9.23
CA LEU A 67 -9.23 8.53 9.70
C LEU A 67 -10.65 8.63 9.15
N GLY A 68 -11.53 9.20 9.97
CA GLY A 68 -12.87 9.57 9.54
C GLY A 68 -12.83 10.77 8.59
N ARG A 69 -13.92 11.03 7.89
CA ARG A 69 -14.03 12.22 7.05
C ARG A 69 -14.12 13.46 7.92
N GLU A 70 -13.43 14.53 7.54
CA GLU A 70 -13.57 15.83 8.18
C GLU A 70 -15.04 16.30 8.19
N GLY A 71 -15.44 16.96 9.27
CA GLY A 71 -16.82 17.44 9.47
C GLY A 71 -17.85 16.34 9.76
N THR A 72 -17.43 15.08 9.98
CA THR A 72 -18.28 14.05 10.58
C THR A 72 -17.89 13.85 12.02
N GLU A 73 -18.86 13.68 12.92
CA GLU A 73 -18.64 13.61 14.36
C GLU A 73 -19.19 12.31 14.96
N GLY A 74 -18.67 11.96 16.15
CA GLY A 74 -19.22 10.88 16.97
C GLY A 74 -19.17 9.50 16.32
N SER A 75 -20.31 8.82 16.24
CA SER A 75 -20.41 7.44 15.73
C SER A 75 -20.17 7.35 14.23
N GLN A 76 -20.57 8.37 13.46
CA GLN A 76 -20.39 8.40 12.01
C GLN A 76 -18.91 8.47 11.64
N GLN A 77 -18.17 9.38 12.30
CA GLN A 77 -16.73 9.54 12.10
C GLN A 77 -15.98 8.24 12.38
N TYR A 78 -16.35 7.58 13.48
CA TYR A 78 -15.76 6.31 13.90
C TYR A 78 -15.99 5.18 12.89
N LEU A 79 -17.22 5.02 12.39
CA LEU A 79 -17.51 3.98 11.40
C LEU A 79 -16.75 4.22 10.09
N LEU A 80 -16.53 5.49 9.71
CA LEU A 80 -15.70 5.83 8.55
C LEU A 80 -14.22 5.52 8.81
N ALA A 81 -13.70 5.93 9.96
CA ALA A 81 -12.33 5.65 10.37
C ALA A 81 -12.06 4.14 10.42
N LEU A 82 -12.99 3.36 10.97
CA LEU A 82 -12.89 1.90 11.05
C LEU A 82 -12.83 1.25 9.67
N ARG A 83 -13.66 1.70 8.72
CA ARG A 83 -13.63 1.21 7.33
C ARG A 83 -12.31 1.55 6.65
N ALA A 84 -11.83 2.78 6.82
CA ALA A 84 -10.53 3.19 6.29
C ALA A 84 -9.38 2.37 6.88
N ALA A 85 -9.40 2.12 8.19
CA ALA A 85 -8.41 1.32 8.89
C ALA A 85 -8.40 -0.12 8.38
N LYS A 86 -9.58 -0.73 8.19
CA LYS A 86 -9.71 -2.08 7.63
C LYS A 86 -9.18 -2.14 6.20
N ALA A 87 -9.49 -1.14 5.37
CA ALA A 87 -8.97 -1.06 4.00
C ALA A 87 -7.44 -0.95 3.97
N ASP A 88 -6.84 -0.12 4.84
CA ASP A 88 -5.37 -0.03 4.94
C ASP A 88 -4.73 -1.33 5.43
N ALA A 89 -5.33 -2.00 6.43
CA ALA A 89 -4.85 -3.30 6.90
C ALA A 89 -4.87 -4.37 5.79
N LEU A 90 -5.98 -4.45 5.03
CA LEU A 90 -6.11 -5.39 3.91
C LEU A 90 -5.10 -5.07 2.79
N ARG A 91 -4.89 -3.79 2.47
CA ARG A 91 -3.88 -3.35 1.49
C ARG A 91 -2.48 -3.79 1.92
N ARG A 92 -2.14 -3.63 3.19
CA ARG A 92 -0.87 -4.07 3.76
C ARG A 92 -0.69 -5.58 3.68
N LEU A 93 -1.73 -6.35 4.05
CA LEU A 93 -1.71 -7.81 3.89
C LEU A 93 -1.50 -8.21 2.43
N ALA A 94 -2.23 -7.61 1.50
CA ALA A 94 -2.06 -7.88 0.07
C ALA A 94 -0.62 -7.58 -0.39
N GLY A 95 -0.06 -6.45 0.02
CA GLY A 95 1.32 -6.09 -0.32
C GLY A 95 2.34 -7.11 0.17
N VAL A 96 2.17 -7.62 1.39
CA VAL A 96 3.03 -8.69 1.92
C VAL A 96 2.84 -9.95 1.10
N VAL A 97 1.60 -10.41 0.90
CA VAL A 97 1.32 -11.67 0.21
C VAL A 97 1.84 -11.65 -1.22
N TYR A 98 1.59 -10.58 -1.99
CA TYR A 98 2.09 -10.49 -3.37
C TYR A 98 3.60 -10.21 -3.45
N GLY A 99 4.16 -9.56 -2.43
CA GLY A 99 5.59 -9.30 -2.33
C GLY A 99 6.41 -10.46 -1.80
N LEU A 100 5.79 -11.53 -1.27
CA LEU A 100 6.52 -12.71 -0.80
C LEU A 100 7.20 -13.40 -1.99
N ARG A 101 8.53 -13.34 -2.01
CA ARG A 101 9.35 -14.16 -2.89
C ARG A 101 9.50 -15.54 -2.24
N LEU A 102 8.98 -16.57 -2.90
CA LEU A 102 9.10 -17.94 -2.42
C LEU A 102 10.51 -18.47 -2.71
N GLU A 103 11.02 -19.35 -1.85
CA GLU A 103 12.33 -19.99 -2.03
C GLU A 103 12.44 -20.75 -3.36
N SER A 104 11.31 -21.16 -3.95
CA SER A 104 11.24 -21.77 -5.28
C SER A 104 11.53 -20.81 -6.44
N GLY A 105 11.90 -19.55 -6.16
CA GLY A 105 12.14 -18.50 -7.15
C GLY A 105 10.86 -17.91 -7.76
N MET A 106 9.69 -18.35 -7.31
CA MET A 106 8.41 -17.84 -7.78
C MET A 106 8.00 -16.58 -7.02
N SER A 107 7.52 -15.59 -7.77
CA SER A 107 7.05 -14.31 -7.25
C SER A 107 5.61 -14.11 -7.70
N LEU A 108 4.71 -13.83 -6.75
CA LEU A 108 3.26 -13.75 -6.98
C LEU A 108 2.84 -12.49 -7.76
N ASP A 109 3.69 -11.48 -7.76
CA ASP A 109 3.54 -10.25 -8.55
C ASP A 109 3.67 -10.48 -10.06
N VAL A 110 4.40 -11.51 -10.50
CA VAL A 110 4.63 -11.82 -11.93
C VAL A 110 3.50 -12.67 -12.53
N TRP A 111 2.57 -13.19 -11.71
CA TRP A 111 1.48 -14.04 -12.20
C TRP A 111 0.50 -13.26 -13.11
N GLY A 112 0.44 -13.67 -14.37
CA GLY A 112 -0.42 -13.09 -15.41
C GLY A 112 -1.84 -13.66 -15.38
N GLN A 113 -2.45 -13.72 -16.57
CA GLN A 113 -3.83 -14.24 -16.71
C GLN A 113 -3.91 -15.76 -16.60
N GLU A 114 -2.81 -16.47 -16.85
CA GLU A 114 -2.70 -17.92 -16.77
C GLU A 114 -2.97 -18.47 -15.36
N HIS A 115 -2.71 -17.67 -14.32
CA HIS A 115 -2.96 -18.01 -12.91
C HIS A 115 -4.14 -17.25 -12.29
N LEU A 116 -5.13 -16.85 -13.10
CA LEU A 116 -6.27 -16.05 -12.64
C LEU A 116 -7.07 -16.73 -11.50
N VAL A 117 -7.22 -18.05 -11.54
CA VAL A 117 -7.97 -18.80 -10.53
C VAL A 117 -7.26 -18.75 -9.19
N GLU A 118 -5.94 -18.94 -9.18
CA GLU A 118 -5.07 -18.92 -8.01
C GLU A 118 -5.03 -17.52 -7.42
N ARG A 119 -4.87 -16.49 -8.26
CA ARG A 119 -4.95 -15.09 -7.83
C ARG A 119 -6.28 -14.77 -7.15
N LYS A 120 -7.41 -15.20 -7.73
CA LYS A 120 -8.73 -15.04 -7.10
C LYS A 120 -8.85 -15.76 -5.76
N LYS A 121 -8.28 -16.96 -5.63
CA LYS A 121 -8.25 -17.70 -4.36
C LYS A 121 -7.43 -16.95 -3.31
N ILE A 122 -6.24 -16.45 -3.67
CA ILE A 122 -5.38 -15.65 -2.79
C ILE A 122 -6.08 -14.36 -2.36
N GLU A 123 -6.72 -13.64 -3.29
CA GLU A 123 -7.54 -12.47 -2.94
C GLU A 123 -8.66 -12.83 -1.96
N GLY A 124 -9.29 -13.99 -2.14
CA GLY A 124 -10.29 -14.53 -1.22
C GLY A 124 -9.70 -14.75 0.18
N LEU A 125 -8.49 -15.30 0.29
CA LEU A 125 -7.79 -15.49 1.56
C LEU A 125 -7.48 -14.15 2.24
N ILE A 126 -6.97 -13.17 1.49
CA ILE A 126 -6.68 -11.83 2.03
C ILE A 126 -7.96 -11.16 2.53
N LYS A 127 -9.05 -11.20 1.75
CA LYS A 127 -10.36 -10.66 2.14
C LYS A 127 -10.96 -11.40 3.34
N GLY A 128 -10.61 -12.68 3.52
CA GLY A 128 -10.99 -13.53 4.65
C GLY A 128 -10.17 -13.32 5.92
N ALA A 129 -9.26 -12.33 5.94
CA ALA A 129 -8.49 -12.00 7.13
C ALA A 129 -9.40 -11.65 8.31
N GLN A 130 -9.05 -12.17 9.49
CA GLN A 130 -9.83 -12.06 10.71
C GLN A 130 -9.38 -10.87 11.55
N GLU A 131 -10.32 -10.21 12.22
CA GLU A 131 -10.02 -9.12 13.16
C GLU A 131 -9.52 -9.71 14.49
N VAL A 132 -8.40 -9.19 15.01
CA VAL A 132 -7.81 -9.64 16.28
C VAL A 132 -7.86 -8.52 17.31
N GLY A 133 -8.65 -8.75 18.35
CA GLY A 133 -8.88 -7.77 19.43
C GLY A 133 -9.81 -6.65 19.00
N GLU A 134 -9.96 -5.67 19.88
CA GLU A 134 -10.87 -4.53 19.65
C GLU A 134 -10.17 -3.40 18.87
N PRO A 135 -10.89 -2.73 17.94
CA PRO A 135 -10.38 -1.54 17.28
C PRO A 135 -10.08 -0.44 18.32
N LYS A 136 -8.89 0.16 18.21
CA LYS A 136 -8.47 1.22 19.13
C LYS A 136 -8.76 2.57 18.53
N ARG A 137 -9.57 3.37 19.21
CA ARG A 137 -9.74 4.79 18.88
C ARG A 137 -8.64 5.59 19.56
N GLN A 138 -8.04 6.50 18.81
CA GLN A 138 -7.08 7.48 19.32
C GLN A 138 -7.75 8.85 19.55
N GLU A 139 -7.09 9.72 20.30
CA GLU A 139 -7.57 11.07 20.63
C GLU A 139 -7.70 11.96 19.40
N ASP A 140 -6.94 11.68 18.35
CA ASP A 140 -6.98 12.37 17.05
C ASP A 140 -8.18 11.97 16.17
N GLY A 141 -9.04 11.06 16.65
CA GLY A 141 -10.18 10.52 15.89
C GLY A 141 -9.80 9.41 14.91
N SER A 142 -8.53 8.99 14.87
CA SER A 142 -8.09 7.83 14.10
C SER A 142 -8.48 6.52 14.79
N VAL A 143 -8.61 5.48 13.98
CA VAL A 143 -8.86 4.11 14.44
C VAL A 143 -7.74 3.21 13.95
N GLU A 144 -7.24 2.39 14.85
CA GLU A 144 -6.30 1.32 14.54
C GLU A 144 -7.02 -0.04 14.64
N ILE A 145 -6.85 -0.87 13.61
CA ILE A 145 -7.37 -2.24 13.60
C ILE A 145 -6.25 -3.22 13.30
N ARG A 146 -6.36 -4.43 13.85
CA ARG A 146 -5.44 -5.52 13.56
C ARG A 146 -6.18 -6.63 12.83
N LEU A 147 -5.64 -6.99 11.68
CA LEU A 147 -6.05 -8.17 10.93
C LEU A 147 -5.01 -9.26 11.04
N VAL A 148 -5.47 -10.51 11.01
CA VAL A 148 -4.65 -11.71 10.92
C VAL A 148 -5.09 -12.56 9.74
N MET A 149 -4.11 -13.14 9.05
CA MET A 149 -4.34 -14.10 7.99
C MET A 149 -3.51 -15.36 8.28
N PRO A 150 -4.10 -16.56 8.32
CA PRO A 150 -3.35 -17.79 8.45
C PRO A 150 -2.53 -18.07 7.17
N MET A 151 -1.33 -18.58 7.32
CA MET A 151 -0.41 -18.88 6.21
C MET A 151 -0.69 -20.25 5.57
N GLU A 152 -1.25 -21.20 6.33
CA GLU A 152 -1.51 -22.56 5.87
C GLU A 152 -2.33 -22.64 4.56
N PRO A 153 -3.47 -21.92 4.40
CA PRO A 153 -4.21 -21.95 3.15
C PRO A 153 -3.43 -21.36 1.97
N LEU A 154 -2.61 -20.35 2.21
CA LEU A 154 -1.75 -19.76 1.19
C LEU A 154 -0.71 -20.77 0.72
N GLU A 155 -0.03 -21.43 1.64
CA GLU A 155 0.97 -22.45 1.31
C GLU A 155 0.36 -23.65 0.58
N ALA A 156 -0.83 -24.11 0.98
CA ALA A 156 -1.53 -25.18 0.28
C ALA A 156 -1.82 -24.82 -1.19
N LEU A 157 -2.22 -23.58 -1.45
CA LEU A 157 -2.42 -23.10 -2.82
C LEU A 157 -1.11 -23.07 -3.60
N LEU A 158 -0.03 -22.60 -3.00
CA LEU A 158 1.29 -22.51 -3.65
C LEU A 158 1.89 -23.89 -3.92
N ALA A 159 1.81 -24.81 -2.94
CA ALA A 159 2.30 -26.18 -3.06
C ALA A 159 1.60 -26.94 -4.19
N SER A 160 0.34 -26.64 -4.48
CA SER A 160 -0.39 -27.25 -5.60
C SER A 160 0.19 -26.91 -6.98
N GLN A 161 0.95 -25.80 -7.09
CA GLN A 161 1.55 -25.33 -8.34
C GLN A 161 2.97 -25.82 -8.54
N LEU A 162 3.65 -26.27 -7.48
CA LEU A 162 4.99 -26.81 -7.59
C LEU A 162 4.93 -28.22 -8.20
N PRO A 163 5.78 -28.52 -9.21
CA PRO A 163 5.92 -29.89 -9.67
C PRO A 163 6.36 -30.74 -8.48
N ARG A 164 5.65 -31.86 -8.23
CA ARG A 164 6.10 -32.87 -7.27
C ARG A 164 7.46 -33.37 -7.74
N GLN A 165 8.52 -32.96 -7.03
CA GLN A 165 9.86 -33.53 -7.16
C GLN A 165 9.88 -34.93 -6.54
#